data_AF-A0A940SGF2-F1
#
_entry.id   AF-A0A940SGF2-F1
#
_cell.length_a   1.000
_cell.length_b   1.000
_cell.length_c   1.000
_cell.angle_alpha   90.00
_cell.angle_beta   90.00
_cell.angle_gamma   90.00
#
_symmetry.space_group_name_H-M   'P 1'
#
loop_
_entity.id
_entity.type
_entity.pdbx_description
1 polymer ?
#
loop_
_entity_poly.entity_id
_entity_poly.type
_entity_poly.pdbx_seq_one_letter_code
_entity_poly.pdbx_strand_id
1 'polypeptide(L)'
;MQPSGGYLPPQGQPGQPMQPMQPGQLATAAPSPAAFLEQSYVENILRANRGKIATVYMTFTGQTQEQVFVGYIIGAGRDHIALKDVNSNKTYILLQIYLDYITFDEQITYPFPT
;
A
#
# COMPACT_ATOMS: atom_id res chain seq x y z
N MET A 1 -22.32 21.74 79.26
CA MET A 1 -21.09 22.35 78.73
C MET A 1 -20.09 21.23 78.49
N GLN A 2 -19.72 21.04 77.21
CA GLN A 2 -18.76 20.07 76.62
C GLN A 2 -19.14 18.58 76.62
N PRO A 3 -18.99 17.93 75.44
CA PRO A 3 -18.31 16.65 75.40
C PRO A 3 -17.11 16.65 74.43
N SER A 4 -15.97 16.26 74.99
CA SER A 4 -15.08 15.18 74.57
C SER A 4 -14.82 14.99 73.06
N GLY A 5 -13.57 15.29 72.69
CA GLY A 5 -12.99 14.94 71.41
C GLY A 5 -12.70 13.44 71.25
N GLY A 6 -12.79 12.99 70.01
CA GLY A 6 -12.22 11.74 69.52
C GLY A 6 -11.73 11.98 68.09
N TYR A 7 -10.41 12.04 67.92
CA TYR A 7 -9.75 12.07 66.62
C TYR A 7 -9.66 10.65 66.09
N LEU A 8 -10.21 10.39 64.89
CA LEU A 8 -9.96 9.19 64.10
C LEU A 8 -8.87 9.51 63.05
N PRO A 9 -7.83 8.68 62.88
CA PRO A 9 -6.87 8.85 61.79
C PRO A 9 -7.43 8.31 60.46
N PRO A 10 -7.12 8.95 59.31
CA PRO A 10 -7.49 8.41 58.01
C PRO A 10 -6.59 7.23 57.62
N GLN A 11 -7.19 6.08 57.32
CA GLN A 11 -6.53 4.93 56.71
C GLN A 11 -6.14 5.27 55.27
N GLY A 12 -4.84 5.17 54.98
CA GLY A 12 -4.30 5.30 53.64
C GLY A 12 -4.73 4.13 52.74
N GLN A 13 -5.20 4.45 51.54
CA GLN A 13 -5.43 3.47 50.49
C GLN A 13 -4.09 2.96 49.92
N PRO A 14 -3.94 1.65 49.68
CA PRO A 14 -2.76 1.10 49.02
C PRO A 14 -2.71 1.54 47.56
N GLY A 15 -1.55 2.05 47.15
CA GLY A 15 -1.27 2.56 45.82
C GLY A 15 -1.48 1.53 44.72
N GLN A 16 -2.12 1.98 43.64
CA GLN A 16 -2.18 1.25 42.38
C GLN A 16 -0.80 1.30 41.69
N PRO A 17 -0.35 0.20 41.06
CA PRO A 17 0.91 0.20 40.35
C PRO A 17 0.82 1.09 39.10
N MET A 18 1.68 2.10 39.07
CA MET A 18 1.99 2.90 37.87
C MET A 18 2.55 1.97 36.78
N GLN A 19 1.85 1.90 35.64
CA GLN A 19 2.38 1.28 34.44
C GLN A 19 3.48 2.17 33.82
N PRO A 20 4.61 1.60 33.37
CA PRO A 20 5.65 2.38 32.74
C PRO A 20 5.18 2.85 31.34
N MET A 21 5.12 4.17 31.14
CA MET A 21 5.06 4.77 29.80
C MET A 21 6.37 4.46 29.06
N GLN A 22 6.27 3.69 27.98
CA GLN A 22 7.37 3.54 27.01
C GLN A 22 7.43 4.78 26.10
N PRO A 23 8.60 5.43 25.95
CA PRO A 23 8.74 6.56 25.04
C PRO A 23 8.97 6.08 23.60
N GLY A 24 8.16 6.60 22.68
CA GLY A 24 8.58 6.87 21.30
C GLY A 24 8.89 5.66 20.43
N GLN A 25 7.86 4.91 20.04
CA GLN A 25 7.89 4.26 18.72
C GLN A 25 7.18 5.19 17.76
N LEU A 26 7.97 5.87 16.92
CA LEU A 26 7.53 6.31 15.61
C LEU A 26 7.01 5.06 14.91
N ALA A 27 5.72 4.81 15.04
CA ALA A 27 5.02 3.86 14.23
C ALA A 27 5.15 4.38 12.80
N THR A 28 6.12 3.84 12.06
CA THR A 28 5.97 3.71 10.63
C THR A 28 4.62 3.04 10.45
N ALA A 29 3.60 3.82 10.10
CA ALA A 29 2.28 3.33 9.78
C ALA A 29 2.44 2.42 8.56
N ALA A 30 2.77 1.16 8.81
CA ALA A 30 2.63 0.12 7.84
C ALA A 30 1.16 0.18 7.43
N PRO A 31 0.85 0.37 6.13
CA PRO A 31 -0.52 0.51 5.70
C PRO A 31 -1.32 -0.70 6.20
N SER A 32 -2.40 -0.42 6.94
CA SER A 32 -3.27 -1.41 7.52
C SER A 32 -3.80 -2.35 6.43
N PRO A 33 -3.99 -3.66 6.70
CA PRO A 33 -4.57 -4.61 5.74
C PRO A 33 -5.94 -4.19 5.19
N ALA A 34 -6.65 -3.33 5.93
CA ALA A 34 -7.93 -2.73 5.54
C ALA A 34 -7.83 -1.68 4.41
N ALA A 35 -6.64 -1.23 4.02
CA ALA A 35 -6.43 -0.36 2.85
C ALA A 35 -6.52 -1.11 1.50
N PHE A 36 -6.67 -2.44 1.54
CA PHE A 36 -6.77 -3.31 0.37
C PHE A 36 -8.18 -3.90 0.16
N LEU A 37 -9.17 -3.47 0.95
CA LEU A 37 -10.55 -3.92 0.79
C LEU A 37 -11.20 -3.12 -0.35
N GLU A 38 -11.46 -3.85 -1.44
CA GLU A 38 -11.69 -3.37 -2.81
C GLU A 38 -10.41 -2.78 -3.45
N GLN A 39 -9.96 -3.15 -4.65
CA GLN A 39 -10.64 -3.02 -5.93
C GLN A 39 -9.80 -3.75 -6.99
N SER A 40 -10.47 -4.33 -7.99
CA SER A 40 -9.91 -4.84 -9.26
C SER A 40 -9.26 -3.73 -10.12
N TYR A 41 -8.50 -2.82 -9.53
CA TYR A 41 -7.81 -1.75 -10.23
C TYR A 41 -6.57 -2.28 -10.94
N VAL A 42 -6.26 -1.68 -12.08
CA VAL A 42 -5.13 -2.04 -12.94
C VAL A 42 -3.82 -2.03 -12.14
N GLU A 43 -3.56 -1.03 -11.31
CA GLU A 43 -2.33 -0.94 -10.54
C GLU A 43 -2.18 -2.03 -9.48
N ASN A 44 -3.28 -2.49 -8.89
CA ASN A 44 -3.25 -3.59 -7.92
C ASN A 44 -2.98 -4.93 -8.61
N ILE A 45 -3.62 -5.15 -9.77
CA ILE A 45 -3.34 -6.32 -10.62
C ILE A 45 -1.87 -6.31 -11.03
N LEU A 46 -1.32 -5.18 -11.49
CA LEU A 46 0.09 -5.10 -11.89
C LEU A 46 1.05 -5.29 -10.71
N ARG A 47 0.76 -4.72 -9.53
CA ARG A 47 1.58 -4.94 -8.32
C ARG A 47 1.60 -6.41 -7.91
N ALA A 48 0.48 -7.12 -8.03
CA ALA A 48 0.38 -8.55 -7.75
C ALA A 48 1.15 -9.43 -8.77
N ASN A 49 1.56 -8.86 -9.90
CA ASN A 49 2.27 -9.53 -10.99
C ASN A 49 3.68 -8.97 -11.23
N ARG A 50 4.29 -8.33 -10.22
CA ARG A 50 5.70 -7.89 -10.30
C ARG A 50 6.63 -9.05 -10.66
N GLY A 51 7.57 -8.79 -11.56
CA GLY A 51 8.51 -9.78 -12.08
C GLY A 51 8.00 -10.58 -13.28
N LYS A 52 6.71 -10.52 -13.60
CA LYS A 52 6.17 -11.10 -14.84
C LYS A 52 6.41 -10.18 -16.02
N ILE A 53 6.51 -10.77 -17.21
CA ILE A 53 6.58 -10.01 -18.46
C ILE A 53 5.17 -9.62 -18.87
N ALA A 54 4.98 -8.34 -19.15
CA ALA A 54 3.75 -7.80 -19.69
C ALA A 54 4.02 -7.12 -21.04
N THR A 55 3.04 -7.22 -21.93
CA THR A 55 2.99 -6.41 -23.14
C THR A 55 1.95 -5.32 -22.95
N VAL A 56 2.39 -4.07 -23.06
CA VAL A 56 1.59 -2.88 -22.79
C VAL A 56 1.38 -2.10 -24.08
N TYR A 57 0.12 -1.90 -24.44
CA TYR A 57 -0.31 -1.24 -25.67
C TYR A 57 -0.79 0.17 -25.34
N MET A 58 -0.24 1.17 -26.02
CA MET A 58 -0.52 2.58 -25.75
C MET A 58 -0.69 3.42 -27.01
N THR A 59 -1.68 4.31 -27.00
CA THR A 59 -1.90 5.29 -28.05
C THR A 59 -1.67 6.71 -27.51
N PHE A 60 -0.64 7.37 -28.03
CA PHE A 60 -0.30 8.74 -27.62
C PHE A 60 -1.08 9.79 -28.41
N THR A 61 -1.36 10.94 -27.79
CA THR A 61 -2.08 12.05 -28.44
C THR A 61 -1.45 12.42 -29.79
N GLY A 62 -2.26 12.41 -30.85
CA GLY A 62 -1.82 12.76 -32.21
C GLY A 62 -1.19 11.60 -33.00
N GLN A 63 -1.07 10.41 -32.41
CA GLN A 63 -0.67 9.19 -33.12
C GLN A 63 -1.90 8.40 -33.60
N THR A 64 -1.80 7.76 -34.76
CA THR A 64 -2.83 6.86 -35.30
C THR A 64 -2.55 5.39 -35.07
N GLN A 65 -1.34 5.07 -34.59
CA GLN A 65 -0.89 3.70 -34.33
C GLN A 65 -0.54 3.55 -32.85
N GLU A 66 -0.89 2.39 -32.30
CA GLU A 66 -0.45 2.00 -30.96
C GLU A 66 1.07 1.77 -30.93
N GLN A 67 1.68 2.07 -29.80
CA GLN A 67 3.03 1.66 -29.45
C GLN A 67 2.97 0.50 -28.47
N VAL A 68 3.89 -0.44 -28.65
CA VAL A 68 3.96 -1.68 -27.87
C VAL A 68 5.22 -1.68 -27.03
N PHE A 69 5.06 -1.86 -25.72
CA PHE A 69 6.15 -1.95 -24.76
C PHE A 69 6.14 -3.34 -24.11
N VAL A 70 7.26 -4.06 -24.17
CA VAL A 70 7.41 -5.39 -23.56
C VAL A 70 8.45 -5.31 -22.46
N GLY A 71 8.08 -5.70 -21.25
CA GLY A 71 8.97 -5.56 -20.10
C GLY A 71 8.53 -6.31 -18.86
N TYR A 72 9.48 -6.49 -17.95
CA TYR A 72 9.21 -6.97 -16.61
C TYR A 72 8.47 -5.89 -15.81
N ILE A 73 7.35 -6.24 -15.20
CA ILE A 73 6.67 -5.32 -14.27
C ILE A 73 7.56 -5.15 -13.04
N ILE A 74 8.04 -3.92 -12.81
CA ILE A 74 8.79 -3.59 -11.60
C ILE A 74 7.95 -2.81 -10.60
N GLY A 75 6.80 -2.25 -11.03
CA GLY A 75 5.84 -1.58 -10.16
C GLY A 75 4.71 -0.92 -10.95
N ALA A 76 3.71 -0.42 -10.22
CA ALA A 76 2.64 0.41 -10.78
C ALA A 76 2.15 1.42 -9.73
N GLY A 77 1.89 2.64 -10.18
CA GLY A 77 1.24 3.71 -9.43
C GLY A 77 -0.22 3.89 -9.86
N ARG A 78 -0.88 4.93 -9.34
CA ARG A 78 -2.26 5.27 -9.72
C ARG A 78 -2.39 5.80 -11.15
N ASP A 79 -1.30 6.33 -11.69
CA ASP A 79 -1.26 7.03 -12.98
C ASP A 79 -0.18 6.49 -13.92
N HIS A 80 0.57 5.48 -13.50
CA HIS A 80 1.69 4.96 -14.28
C HIS A 80 2.00 3.49 -14.05
N ILE A 81 2.64 2.89 -15.06
CA ILE A 81 3.20 1.54 -15.05
C ILE A 81 4.71 1.67 -15.16
N ALA A 82 5.45 0.93 -14.33
CA ALA A 82 6.90 0.84 -14.42
C ALA A 82 7.30 -0.52 -15.02
N LEU A 83 7.93 -0.49 -16.20
CA LEU A 83 8.48 -1.67 -16.86
C LEU A 83 9.99 -1.59 -16.95
N LYS A 84 10.68 -2.70 -16.72
CA LYS A 84 12.07 -2.87 -17.13
C LYS A 84 12.09 -3.59 -18.48
N ASP A 85 12.68 -2.96 -19.49
CA ASP A 85 12.82 -3.53 -20.83
C ASP A 85 13.53 -4.88 -20.77
N VAL A 86 13.06 -5.86 -21.56
CA VAL A 86 13.65 -7.21 -21.56
C VAL A 86 14.98 -7.26 -22.33
N ASN A 87 15.23 -6.31 -23.23
CA ASN A 87 16.36 -6.30 -24.15
C ASN A 87 17.47 -5.30 -23.76
N SER A 88 17.24 -4.48 -22.73
CA SER A 88 18.13 -3.38 -22.35
C SER A 88 18.01 -3.01 -20.86
N ASN A 89 18.82 -2.05 -20.42
CA ASN A 89 18.72 -1.49 -19.07
C ASN A 89 17.71 -0.34 -18.96
N LYS A 90 16.86 -0.14 -19.97
CA LYS A 90 15.85 0.93 -19.94
C LYS A 90 14.74 0.58 -18.97
N THR A 91 14.35 1.58 -18.17
CA THR A 91 13.13 1.55 -17.36
C THR A 91 12.14 2.51 -17.98
N TYR A 92 10.98 1.99 -18.37
CA TYR A 92 9.86 2.79 -18.83
C TYR A 92 8.97 3.18 -17.65
N ILE A 93 8.62 4.45 -17.57
CA ILE A 93 7.51 4.95 -16.75
C ILE A 93 6.43 5.37 -17.73
N LEU A 94 5.39 4.55 -17.85
CA LEU A 94 4.35 4.67 -18.87
C LEU A 94 3.08 5.20 -18.22
N LEU A 95 2.52 6.31 -18.72
CA LEU A 95 1.33 6.92 -18.13
C LEU A 95 0.07 6.16 -18.50
N GLN A 96 -0.72 5.78 -17.49
CA GLN A 96 -1.95 5.00 -17.69
C GLN A 96 -3.02 5.75 -18.48
N ILE A 97 -2.95 7.08 -18.60
CA ILE A 97 -3.87 7.86 -19.44
C ILE A 97 -3.76 7.51 -20.93
N TYR A 98 -2.63 6.95 -21.37
CA TYR A 98 -2.42 6.48 -22.74
C TYR A 98 -2.58 4.96 -22.87
N LEU A 99 -2.98 4.27 -21.81
CA LEU A 99 -3.10 2.82 -21.80
C LEU A 99 -4.35 2.39 -22.57
N ASP A 100 -4.15 1.56 -23.58
CA ASP A 100 -5.25 0.88 -24.27
C ASP A 100 -5.59 -0.43 -23.56
N TYR A 101 -4.60 -1.34 -23.46
CA TYR A 101 -4.74 -2.62 -22.75
C TYR A 101 -3.37 -3.25 -22.42
N ILE A 102 -3.40 -4.34 -21.65
CA ILE A 102 -2.21 -5.10 -21.22
C ILE A 102 -2.48 -6.57 -21.45
N THR A 103 -1.49 -7.29 -21.98
CA THR A 103 -1.53 -8.76 -22.08
C THR A 103 -0.36 -9.39 -21.33
N PHE A 104 -0.57 -10.65 -20.96
CA PHE A 104 0.43 -11.54 -20.38
C PHE A 104 0.34 -12.86 -21.11
N ASP A 105 1.49 -13.41 -21.49
CA ASP A 105 1.56 -14.75 -22.12
C ASP A 105 1.57 -15.88 -21.08
N GLU A 106 1.55 -15.52 -19.79
CA GLU A 106 1.50 -16.44 -18.66
C GLU A 106 0.28 -16.18 -17.77
N GLN A 107 -0.07 -17.15 -16.92
CA GLN A 107 -1.17 -17.01 -15.97
C GLN A 107 -0.87 -15.88 -14.97
N ILE A 108 -1.82 -14.95 -14.80
CA ILE A 108 -1.69 -13.83 -13.87
C ILE A 108 -2.25 -14.15 -12.48
N THR A 109 -1.72 -13.47 -11.47
CA THR A 109 -2.35 -13.33 -10.16
C THR A 109 -3.45 -12.28 -10.28
N TYR A 110 -4.70 -12.67 -10.12
CA TYR A 110 -5.83 -11.75 -10.15
C TYR A 110 -6.45 -11.66 -8.75
N PRO A 111 -6.23 -10.56 -8.00
CA PRO A 111 -6.79 -10.40 -6.66
C PRO A 111 -8.31 -10.17 -6.76
N PHE A 112 -9.09 -11.10 -6.20
CA PHE A 112 -10.54 -10.90 -6.03
C PHE A 112 -10.80 -10.16 -4.72
N PRO A 113 -11.76 -9.21 -4.69
CA PRO A 113 -12.25 -8.68 -3.42
C PRO A 113 -12.91 -9.82 -2.63
N THR A 114 -12.40 -10.08 -1.43
CA THR A 114 -12.97 -11.02 -0.45
C THR A 114 -13.97 -10.33 0.45
#